data_AF-A0A2W5S1Q1-F1
#
_entry.id   AF-A0A2W5S1Q1-F1
#
_cell.length_a   1.000
_cell.length_b   1.000
_cell.length_c   1.000
_cell.angle_alpha   90.00
_cell.angle_beta   90.00
_cell.angle_gamma   90.00
#
_symmetry.space_group_name_H-M   'P 1'
#
loop_
_entity.id
_entity.type
_entity.pdbx_description
1 polymer ?
#
loop_
_entity_poly.entity_id
_entity_poly.type
_entity_poly.pdbx_seq_one_letter_code
_entity_poly.pdbx_strand_id
1 'polypeptide(L)'
;MCGLRKIFAASVLTLAMQFQAFPLSAQTPDARTFAFCAGRLSALMEHQWLFSDPLADQTMAQRDAMLALTEAIAAPADQAKLVLWRVEAKTAQAELLNIASFGTNKTTAARAAQRSEELVSACSALLLG
;
A
#
# COMPACT_ATOMS: atom_id res chain seq x y z
N MET A 1 14.61 -76.51 -4.78
CA MET A 1 13.72 -76.42 -5.96
C MET A 1 12.44 -75.71 -5.57
N CYS A 2 11.90 -74.90 -6.48
CA CYS A 2 10.59 -74.22 -6.45
C CYS A 2 10.45 -73.00 -5.52
N GLY A 3 10.55 -71.80 -6.10
CA GLY A 3 10.09 -70.56 -5.48
C GLY A 3 8.63 -70.27 -5.79
N LEU A 4 8.05 -69.28 -5.10
CA LEU A 4 7.19 -68.28 -5.76
C LEU A 4 7.00 -67.05 -4.86
N ARG A 5 7.30 -65.90 -5.45
CA ARG A 5 7.11 -64.53 -4.96
C ARG A 5 5.65 -64.28 -4.55
N LYS A 6 5.44 -63.64 -3.39
CA LYS A 6 4.34 -62.67 -3.20
C LYS A 6 4.85 -61.48 -2.39
N ILE A 7 5.05 -60.39 -3.13
CA ILE A 7 5.31 -59.04 -2.64
C ILE A 7 3.97 -58.53 -2.11
N PHE A 8 3.89 -58.07 -0.86
CA PHE A 8 2.78 -57.26 -0.39
C PHE A 8 3.29 -55.91 0.12
N ALA A 9 2.61 -54.89 -0.38
CA ALA A 9 3.11 -53.54 -0.55
C ALA A 9 3.12 -52.75 0.77
N ALA A 10 4.17 -51.95 0.92
CA ALA A 10 4.29 -50.93 1.95
C ALA A 10 3.23 -49.85 1.74
N SER A 11 2.33 -49.68 2.72
CA SER A 11 1.43 -48.54 2.79
C SER A 11 2.22 -47.28 3.15
N VAL A 12 2.59 -46.49 2.13
CA VAL A 12 3.10 -45.13 2.32
C VAL A 12 1.91 -44.22 2.55
N LEU A 13 1.73 -43.79 3.81
CA LEU A 13 0.73 -42.82 4.21
C LEU A 13 1.21 -41.42 3.77
N THR A 14 0.92 -41.03 2.53
CA THR A 14 1.17 -39.66 2.04
C THR A 14 0.16 -38.70 2.67
N LEU A 15 0.61 -37.95 3.67
CA LEU A 15 -0.09 -36.82 4.25
C LEU A 15 -0.15 -35.68 3.21
N ALA A 16 -1.26 -35.55 2.51
CA ALA A 16 -1.51 -34.47 1.57
C ALA A 16 -1.59 -33.14 2.33
N MET A 17 -0.50 -32.36 2.26
CA MET A 17 -0.42 -30.98 2.72
C MET A 17 -1.33 -30.13 1.83
N GLN A 18 -2.55 -29.88 2.28
CA GLN A 18 -3.49 -29.03 1.55
C GLN A 18 -3.03 -27.57 1.66
N PHE A 19 -2.32 -27.09 0.66
CA PHE A 19 -2.15 -25.66 0.41
C PHE A 19 -3.49 -25.09 -0.01
N GLN A 20 -4.26 -24.62 0.97
CA GLN A 20 -5.42 -23.78 0.73
C GLN A 20 -4.90 -22.41 0.26
N ALA A 21 -4.83 -22.21 -1.05
CA ALA A 21 -4.65 -20.88 -1.62
C ALA A 21 -5.94 -20.09 -1.36
N PHE A 22 -5.92 -19.25 -0.33
CA PHE A 22 -7.00 -18.28 -0.15
C PHE A 22 -7.00 -17.34 -1.36
N PRO A 23 -8.11 -17.23 -2.11
CA PRO A 23 -8.22 -16.20 -3.13
C PRO A 23 -8.14 -14.85 -2.41
N LEU A 24 -7.07 -14.10 -2.69
CA LEU A 24 -6.99 -12.69 -2.33
C LEU A 24 -8.05 -11.98 -3.17
N SER A 25 -9.27 -11.86 -2.64
CA SER A 25 -10.31 -11.06 -3.28
C SER A 25 -9.77 -9.64 -3.37
N ALA A 26 -9.46 -9.18 -4.58
CA ALA A 26 -9.12 -7.78 -4.83
C ALA A 26 -10.35 -6.94 -4.46
N GLN A 27 -10.37 -6.42 -3.23
CA GLN A 27 -11.41 -5.52 -2.80
C GLN A 27 -11.24 -4.24 -3.62
N THR A 28 -12.26 -3.87 -4.41
CA THR A 28 -12.27 -2.59 -5.11
C THR A 28 -12.07 -1.47 -4.10
N PRO A 29 -11.05 -0.61 -4.24
CA PRO A 29 -10.81 0.48 -3.31
C PRO A 29 -12.02 1.41 -3.21
N ASP A 30 -12.30 1.90 -2.00
CA ASP A 30 -13.41 2.82 -1.74
C ASP A 30 -12.95 4.30 -1.77
N ALA A 31 -13.92 5.23 -1.69
CA ALA A 31 -13.65 6.67 -1.70
C ALA A 31 -12.70 7.09 -0.58
N ARG A 32 -12.78 6.41 0.59
CA ARG A 32 -11.89 6.64 1.73
C ARG A 32 -10.46 6.30 1.38
N THR A 33 -10.22 5.16 0.74
CA THR A 33 -8.89 4.71 0.34
C THR A 33 -8.23 5.72 -0.60
N PHE A 34 -8.95 6.17 -1.62
CA PHE A 34 -8.44 7.19 -2.54
C PHE A 34 -8.20 8.55 -1.85
N ALA A 35 -9.09 8.96 -0.93
CA ALA A 35 -8.90 10.18 -0.15
C ALA A 35 -7.63 10.12 0.73
N PHE A 36 -7.38 8.99 1.41
CA PHE A 36 -6.14 8.79 2.17
C PHE A 36 -4.90 8.85 1.28
N CYS A 37 -4.96 8.23 0.10
CA CYS A 37 -3.85 8.26 -0.86
C CYS A 37 -3.59 9.66 -1.41
N ALA A 38 -4.63 10.43 -1.75
CA ALA A 38 -4.49 11.82 -2.16
C ALA A 38 -3.82 12.68 -1.06
N GLY A 39 -4.15 12.43 0.22
CA GLY A 39 -3.50 13.10 1.35
C GLY A 39 -2.01 12.79 1.46
N ARG A 40 -1.63 11.51 1.41
CA ARG A 40 -0.22 11.06 1.48
C ARG A 40 0.60 11.63 0.32
N LEU A 41 0.09 11.53 -0.91
CA LEU A 41 0.76 12.06 -2.10
C LEU A 41 0.89 13.58 -2.05
N SER A 42 -0.08 14.30 -1.44
CA SER A 42 0.05 15.75 -1.22
C SER A 42 1.22 16.09 -0.27
N ALA A 43 1.42 15.30 0.79
CA ALA A 43 2.57 15.50 1.69
C ALA A 43 3.91 15.20 1.00
N LEU A 44 3.98 14.12 0.21
CA LEU A 44 5.19 13.78 -0.54
C LEU A 44 5.53 14.86 -1.58
N MET A 45 4.55 15.34 -2.34
CA MET A 45 4.73 16.40 -3.33
C MET A 45 5.30 17.67 -2.69
N GLU A 46 4.76 18.10 -1.54
CA GLU A 46 5.24 19.29 -0.82
C GLU A 46 6.65 19.10 -0.27
N HIS A 47 6.96 17.90 0.22
CA HIS A 47 8.31 17.55 0.65
C HIS A 47 9.30 17.55 -0.52
N GLN A 48 8.93 16.99 -1.66
CA GLN A 48 9.73 17.02 -2.89
C GLN A 48 9.99 18.46 -3.36
N TRP A 49 8.98 19.33 -3.32
CA TRP A 49 9.19 20.76 -3.60
C TRP A 49 10.17 21.43 -2.64
N LEU A 50 10.12 21.10 -1.34
CA LEU A 50 11.07 21.62 -0.35
C LEU A 50 12.53 21.28 -0.74
N PHE A 51 12.75 20.11 -1.35
CA PHE A 51 14.07 19.67 -1.82
C PHE A 51 14.36 19.96 -3.30
N SER A 52 13.48 20.69 -3.99
CA SER A 52 13.57 20.90 -5.45
C SER A 52 13.71 19.59 -6.23
N ASP A 53 13.07 18.52 -5.77
CA ASP A 53 13.07 17.21 -6.39
C ASP A 53 12.17 17.22 -7.65
N PRO A 54 12.68 16.90 -8.84
CA PRO A 54 11.91 16.89 -10.08
C PRO A 54 10.76 15.86 -10.10
N LEU A 55 10.73 14.91 -9.16
CA LEU A 55 9.64 13.95 -9.03
C LEU A 55 8.33 14.58 -8.51
N ALA A 56 8.37 15.82 -8.02
CA ALA A 56 7.18 16.52 -7.52
C ALA A 56 6.04 16.60 -8.54
N ASP A 57 6.34 16.82 -9.82
CA ASP A 57 5.34 16.89 -10.89
C ASP A 57 4.67 15.54 -11.13
N GLN A 58 5.42 14.45 -11.06
CA GLN A 58 4.86 13.10 -11.17
C GLN A 58 3.97 12.79 -9.96
N THR A 59 4.40 13.13 -8.75
CA THR A 59 3.60 12.94 -7.53
C THR A 59 2.32 13.77 -7.58
N MET A 60 2.36 15.00 -8.11
CA MET A 60 1.19 15.84 -8.34
C MET A 60 0.18 15.15 -9.26
N ALA A 61 0.64 14.60 -10.40
CA ALA A 61 -0.23 13.89 -11.32
C ALA A 61 -0.91 12.67 -10.67
N GLN A 62 -0.17 11.90 -9.85
CA GLN A 62 -0.72 10.78 -9.09
C GLN A 62 -1.74 11.25 -8.03
N ARG A 63 -1.44 12.36 -7.35
CA ARG A 63 -2.35 12.98 -6.38
C ARG A 63 -3.65 13.39 -7.05
N ASP A 64 -3.57 14.05 -8.20
CA ASP A 64 -4.74 14.52 -8.96
C ASP A 64 -5.58 13.34 -9.46
N ALA A 65 -4.94 12.24 -9.91
CA ALA A 65 -5.65 11.01 -10.26
C ALA A 65 -6.44 10.42 -9.08
N MET A 66 -5.85 10.39 -7.88
CA MET A 66 -6.55 9.95 -6.66
C MET A 66 -7.74 10.83 -6.31
N LEU A 67 -7.62 12.15 -6.50
CA LEU A 67 -8.74 13.08 -6.29
C LEU A 67 -9.88 12.81 -7.28
N ALA A 68 -9.56 12.64 -8.56
CA ALA A 68 -10.54 12.33 -9.58
C ALA A 68 -11.27 11.00 -9.29
N LEU A 69 -10.53 9.96 -8.87
CA LEU A 69 -11.13 8.69 -8.45
C LEU A 69 -12.02 8.84 -7.22
N THR A 70 -11.58 9.62 -6.23
CA THR A 70 -12.38 9.92 -5.03
C THR A 70 -13.70 10.59 -5.41
N GLU A 71 -13.66 11.61 -6.26
CA GLU A 71 -14.83 12.36 -6.71
C GLU A 71 -15.79 11.50 -7.55
N ALA A 72 -15.26 10.59 -8.36
CA ALA A 72 -16.05 9.72 -9.22
C ALA A 72 -16.97 8.76 -8.46
N ILE A 73 -16.58 8.35 -7.25
CA ILE A 73 -17.31 7.34 -6.46
C ILE A 73 -17.87 7.88 -5.13
N ALA A 74 -17.59 9.14 -4.79
CA ALA A 74 -18.05 9.77 -3.56
C ALA A 74 -19.54 10.13 -3.63
N ALA A 75 -20.28 9.81 -2.55
CA ALA A 75 -21.60 10.38 -2.34
C ALA A 75 -21.46 11.87 -1.92
N PRO A 76 -22.32 12.79 -2.41
CA PRO A 76 -22.26 14.21 -2.04
C PRO A 76 -22.32 14.47 -0.53
N ALA A 77 -23.03 13.63 0.23
CA ALA A 77 -23.15 13.75 1.68
C ALA A 77 -21.83 13.49 2.44
N ASP A 78 -20.84 12.85 1.81
CA ASP A 78 -19.58 12.46 2.46
C ASP A 78 -18.42 13.44 2.22
N GLN A 79 -18.63 14.54 1.49
CA GLN A 79 -17.58 15.50 1.11
C GLN A 79 -16.75 16.00 2.30
N ALA A 80 -17.39 16.35 3.41
CA ALA A 80 -16.69 16.79 4.62
C ALA A 80 -15.78 15.70 5.21
N LYS A 81 -16.19 14.43 5.16
CA LYS A 81 -15.38 13.29 5.64
C LYS A 81 -14.17 13.06 4.74
N LEU A 82 -14.36 13.17 3.42
CA LEU A 82 -13.27 13.00 2.44
C LEU A 82 -12.16 14.03 2.66
N VAL A 83 -12.53 15.29 2.94
CA VAL A 83 -11.56 16.34 3.29
C VAL A 83 -10.83 16.00 4.59
N LEU A 84 -11.56 15.57 5.63
CA LEU A 84 -10.94 15.18 6.90
C LEU A 84 -9.92 14.05 6.73
N TRP A 85 -10.28 12.99 5.99
CA TRP A 85 -9.38 11.86 5.73
C TRP A 85 -8.13 12.27 4.95
N ARG A 86 -8.26 13.19 3.98
CA ARG A 86 -7.11 13.76 3.27
C ARG A 86 -6.18 14.51 4.21
N VAL A 87 -6.72 15.35 5.09
CA VAL A 87 -5.93 16.13 6.06
C VAL A 87 -5.22 15.22 7.06
N GLU A 88 -5.93 14.23 7.61
CA GLU A 88 -5.35 13.23 8.52
C GLU A 88 -4.18 12.50 7.85
N ALA A 89 -4.40 11.96 6.66
CA ALA A 89 -3.40 11.20 5.92
C ALA A 89 -2.18 12.06 5.53
N LYS A 90 -2.42 13.29 5.09
CA LYS A 90 -1.37 14.25 4.76
C LYS A 90 -0.50 14.56 5.98
N THR A 91 -1.13 14.82 7.12
CA THR A 91 -0.42 15.16 8.37
C THR A 91 0.44 14.00 8.85
N ALA A 92 -0.10 12.78 8.85
CA ALA A 92 0.63 11.57 9.23
C ALA A 92 1.82 11.28 8.29
N GLN A 93 1.64 11.48 6.99
CA GLN A 93 2.71 11.29 6.01
C GLN A 93 3.80 12.37 6.14
N ALA A 94 3.41 13.63 6.33
CA ALA A 94 4.35 14.73 6.55
C ALA A 94 5.23 14.48 7.79
N GLU A 95 4.66 13.92 8.86
CA GLU A 95 5.43 13.56 10.05
C GLU A 95 6.49 12.48 9.77
N LEU A 96 6.14 11.44 9.01
CA LEU A 96 7.11 10.42 8.60
C LEU A 96 8.25 11.03 7.78
N LEU A 97 7.92 11.91 6.83
CA LEU A 97 8.88 12.59 5.98
C LEU A 97 9.80 13.53 6.78
N ASN A 98 9.24 14.26 7.76
CA ASN A 98 10.01 15.14 8.64
C ASN A 98 10.99 14.34 9.52
N ILE A 99 10.53 13.26 10.14
CA ILE A 99 11.39 12.38 10.94
C ILE A 99 12.50 11.77 10.06
N ALA A 100 12.17 11.36 8.84
CA ALA A 100 13.12 10.77 7.90
C ALA A 100 14.21 11.77 7.47
N SER A 101 13.85 13.03 7.19
CA SER A 101 14.78 14.04 6.68
C SER A 101 15.54 14.78 7.77
N PHE A 102 14.92 15.02 8.92
CA PHE A 102 15.44 15.93 9.95
C PHE A 102 15.65 15.27 11.32
N GLY A 103 15.25 14.00 11.49
CA GLY A 103 15.41 13.28 12.75
C GLY A 103 16.87 13.01 13.12
N THR A 104 17.21 13.14 14.40
CA THR A 104 18.57 12.91 14.91
C THR A 104 18.91 11.44 15.16
N ASN A 105 17.90 10.62 15.49
CA ASN A 105 18.06 9.18 15.65
C ASN A 105 17.99 8.48 14.29
N LYS A 106 19.15 7.99 13.83
CA LYS A 106 19.29 7.34 12.50
C LYS A 106 18.38 6.12 12.32
N THR A 107 18.19 5.30 13.36
CA THR A 107 17.35 4.11 13.27
C THR A 107 15.88 4.49 13.11
N THR A 108 15.42 5.51 13.85
CA THR A 108 14.05 6.02 13.73
C THR A 108 13.83 6.67 12.37
N ALA A 109 14.78 7.50 11.90
CA ALA A 109 14.72 8.13 10.59
C ALA A 109 14.62 7.10 9.45
N ALA A 110 15.46 6.05 9.48
CA ALA A 110 15.42 4.98 8.48
C ALA A 110 14.07 4.24 8.46
N ARG A 111 13.49 3.94 9.64
CA ARG A 111 12.16 3.32 9.72
C ARG A 111 11.05 4.23 9.20
N ALA A 112 11.13 5.52 9.50
CA ALA A 112 10.16 6.50 9.01
C ALA A 112 10.22 6.63 7.48
N ALA A 113 11.44 6.63 6.90
CA ALA A 113 11.65 6.63 5.46
C ALA A 113 11.05 5.38 4.80
N GLN A 114 11.39 4.20 5.31
CA GLN A 114 10.84 2.93 4.80
C GLN A 114 9.31 2.93 4.88
N ARG A 115 8.75 3.35 6.02
CA ARG A 115 7.30 3.37 6.20
C ARG A 115 6.63 4.35 5.25
N SER A 116 7.21 5.53 5.07
CA SER A 116 6.76 6.54 4.10
C SER A 116 6.70 5.95 2.69
N GLU A 117 7.76 5.28 2.26
CA GLU A 117 7.87 4.66 0.93
C GLU A 117 6.85 3.55 0.72
N GLU A 118 6.71 2.61 1.66
CA GLU A 118 5.71 1.53 1.60
C GLU A 118 4.29 2.07 1.39
N LEU A 119 3.95 3.12 2.13
CA LEU A 119 2.63 3.74 2.11
C LEU A 119 2.35 4.47 0.80
N VAL A 120 3.33 5.19 0.26
CA VAL A 120 3.21 5.88 -1.03
C VAL A 120 3.16 4.85 -2.16
N SER A 121 4.02 3.85 -2.14
CA SER A 121 4.06 2.78 -3.14
C SER A 121 2.72 2.03 -3.21
N ALA A 122 2.14 1.71 -2.05
CA ALA A 122 0.80 1.12 -1.99
C ALA A 122 -0.27 2.01 -2.65
N CYS A 123 -0.17 3.33 -2.50
CA CYS A 123 -1.07 4.27 -3.17
C CYS A 123 -0.83 4.31 -4.68
N SER A 124 0.41 4.46 -5.14
CA SER A 124 0.71 4.49 -6.57
C SER A 124 0.32 3.19 -7.28
N ALA A 125 0.41 2.04 -6.60
CA ALA A 125 -0.04 0.74 -7.12
C ALA A 125 -1.54 0.72 -7.46
N LEU A 126 -2.39 1.46 -6.74
CA LEU A 126 -3.82 1.53 -7.03
C LEU A 126 -4.14 2.22 -8.38
N LEU A 127 -3.20 3.00 -8.93
CA LEU A 127 -3.36 3.66 -10.23
C LEU A 127 -3.00 2.74 -11.41
N LEU A 128 -2.41 1.57 -11.14
CA LEU A 128 -1.93 0.65 -12.18
C LEU A 128 -2.96 -0.43 -12.58
N GLY A 129 -4.04 -0.60 -11.79
CA GLY A 129 -5.12 -1.56 -12.06
C GLY A 129 -4.87 -2.95 -11.51
#